data_AF-A0A957N9L3-F1
#
_entry.id   AF-A0A957N9L3-F1
#
_cell.length_a   1.000
_cell.length_b   1.000
_cell.length_c   1.000
_cell.angle_alpha   90.00
_cell.angle_beta   90.00
_cell.angle_gamma   90.00
#
_symmetry.space_group_name_H-M   'P 1'
#
loop_
_entity.id
_entity.type
_entity.pdbx_description
1 polymer ?
#
loop_
_entity_poly.entity_id
_entity_poly.type
_entity_poly.pdbx_seq_one_letter_code
_entity_poly.pdbx_strand_id
1 'polypeptide(L)'
;AERSFSIGDWCWFTRQASPCRVIERQDVWGEVAYRVWLPSKDAVVRARALDLASLESVRPSVEQILHTTAAAKLLDALEDNLLLAPIQSSVVPLPHQLYALNRAISRDRIRYLLADEVGLGKTIEAGLVLRELKLRGRVKRILVVAPKGLVRQWQAEMRLHFGEAFQFIEPSELAAFRQWRSGGAGEEENLWRMHDQVICSLDSVKPIESRRGWSLEQLNTYNRERFE
;
A
#
# COMPACT_ATOMS: atom_id res chain seq x y z
N ALA A 1 0.90 -4.01 44.39
CA ALA A 1 -0.06 -5.12 44.22
C ALA A 1 0.00 -5.56 42.76
N GLU A 2 0.65 -6.68 42.49
CA GLU A 2 0.74 -7.25 41.13
C GLU A 2 -0.66 -7.55 40.61
N ARG A 3 -1.09 -6.81 39.60
CA ARG A 3 -2.38 -7.05 38.94
C ARG A 3 -2.24 -8.32 38.10
N SER A 4 -2.79 -9.42 38.60
CA SER A 4 -2.93 -10.64 37.81
C SER A 4 -4.24 -10.58 37.00
N PHE A 5 -4.17 -11.00 35.74
CA PHE A 5 -5.33 -11.08 34.86
C PHE A 5 -5.88 -12.51 34.87
N SER A 6 -7.19 -12.65 34.77
CA SER A 6 -7.89 -13.93 34.67
C SER A 6 -8.15 -14.32 33.21
N ILE A 7 -8.38 -15.60 32.97
CA ILE A 7 -8.81 -16.08 31.65
C ILE A 7 -10.14 -15.42 31.30
N GLY A 8 -10.23 -14.85 30.10
CA GLY A 8 -11.39 -14.13 29.59
C GLY A 8 -11.31 -12.61 29.73
N ASP A 9 -10.40 -12.08 30.56
CA ASP A 9 -10.25 -10.65 30.78
C ASP A 9 -9.72 -9.92 29.54
N TRP A 10 -10.20 -8.70 29.36
CA TRP A 10 -9.66 -7.76 28.38
C TRP A 10 -8.57 -6.91 29.01
N CYS A 11 -7.41 -6.87 28.37
CA CYS A 11 -6.27 -6.08 28.78
C CYS A 11 -5.63 -5.38 27.57
N TRP A 12 -4.73 -4.46 27.86
CA TRP A 12 -3.99 -3.73 26.85
C TRP A 12 -2.59 -4.31 26.70
N PHE A 13 -2.23 -4.76 25.51
CA PHE A 13 -0.88 -5.23 25.23
C PHE A 13 0.02 -4.06 24.84
N THR A 14 0.89 -3.64 25.76
CA THR A 14 1.69 -2.42 25.62
C THR A 14 2.66 -2.49 24.43
N ARG A 15 3.26 -3.65 24.17
CA ARG A 15 4.22 -3.87 23.07
C ARG A 15 3.65 -3.67 21.68
N GLN A 16 2.36 -3.91 21.48
CA GLN A 16 1.71 -3.75 20.18
C GLN A 16 0.63 -2.67 20.17
N ALA A 17 0.51 -1.91 21.27
CA ALA A 17 -0.50 -0.87 21.45
C ALA A 17 -1.89 -1.32 20.97
N SER A 18 -2.32 -2.51 21.41
CA SER A 18 -3.56 -3.14 20.95
C SER A 18 -4.31 -3.80 22.10
N PRO A 19 -5.66 -3.74 22.10
CA PRO A 19 -6.46 -4.50 23.06
C PRO A 19 -6.32 -5.99 22.79
N CYS A 20 -6.20 -6.78 23.85
CA CYS A 20 -6.10 -8.23 23.76
C CYS A 20 -6.97 -8.90 24.83
N ARG A 21 -7.32 -10.17 24.58
CA ARG A 21 -8.09 -10.97 25.52
C ARG A 21 -7.25 -12.12 26.03
N VAL A 22 -7.20 -12.32 27.35
CA VAL A 22 -6.48 -13.43 27.96
C VAL A 22 -7.21 -14.74 27.65
N ILE A 23 -6.52 -15.65 26.98
CA ILE A 23 -7.03 -17.00 26.70
C ILE A 23 -6.52 -17.99 27.75
N GLU A 24 -5.27 -17.84 28.15
CA GLU A 24 -4.60 -18.79 29.01
C GLU A 24 -3.62 -18.07 29.94
N ARG A 25 -3.53 -18.54 31.19
CA ARG A 25 -2.52 -18.11 32.16
C ARG A 25 -1.67 -19.32 32.52
N GLN A 26 -0.35 -19.17 32.41
CA GLN A 26 0.63 -20.19 32.75
C GLN A 26 1.58 -19.63 33.80
N ASP A 27 1.76 -20.36 34.89
CA ASP A 27 2.78 -20.09 35.89
C ASP A 27 3.94 -21.05 35.61
N VAL A 28 5.12 -20.50 35.28
CA VAL A 28 6.30 -21.29 34.96
C VAL A 28 7.45 -20.76 35.79
N TRP A 29 7.92 -21.57 36.74
CA TRP A 29 9.07 -21.25 37.61
C TRP A 29 8.91 -19.93 38.39
N GLY A 30 7.69 -19.61 38.83
CA GLY A 30 7.39 -18.39 39.59
C GLY A 30 7.18 -17.15 38.71
N GLU A 31 7.28 -17.28 37.39
CA GLU A 31 6.98 -16.23 36.42
C GLU A 31 5.63 -16.49 35.75
N VAL A 32 4.75 -15.49 35.77
CA VAL A 32 3.43 -15.58 35.15
C VAL A 32 3.48 -15.13 33.69
N ALA A 33 3.18 -16.06 32.79
CA ALA A 33 3.00 -15.81 31.37
C ALA A 33 1.53 -15.95 30.96
N TYR A 34 1.11 -15.18 29.96
CA TYR A 34 -0.24 -15.22 29.41
C TYR A 34 -0.20 -15.55 27.93
N ARG A 35 -1.21 -16.27 27.45
CA ARG A 35 -1.54 -16.31 26.02
C ARG A 35 -2.71 -15.38 25.81
N VAL A 36 -2.53 -14.40 24.94
CA VAL A 36 -3.52 -13.38 24.64
C VAL A 36 -3.88 -13.42 23.17
N TRP A 37 -5.17 -13.31 22.87
CA TRP A 37 -5.68 -13.14 21.52
C TRP A 37 -5.70 -11.66 21.15
N LEU A 38 -5.19 -11.34 19.97
CA LEU A 38 -5.19 -10.02 19.37
C LEU A 38 -6.28 -9.97 18.28
N PRO A 39 -7.44 -9.35 18.53
CA PRO A 39 -8.54 -9.31 17.57
C PRO A 39 -8.14 -8.66 16.24
N SER A 40 -7.28 -7.63 16.30
CA SER A 40 -6.84 -6.88 15.12
C SER A 40 -6.01 -7.70 14.13
N LYS A 41 -5.40 -8.79 14.59
CA LYS A 41 -4.51 -9.65 13.77
C LYS A 41 -5.00 -11.09 13.70
N ASP A 42 -6.12 -11.37 14.36
CA ASP A 42 -6.64 -12.71 14.62
C ASP A 42 -5.54 -13.72 15.01
N ALA A 43 -4.71 -13.35 15.99
CA ALA A 43 -3.52 -14.11 16.35
C ALA A 43 -3.42 -14.29 17.87
N VAL A 44 -2.89 -15.44 18.30
CA VAL A 44 -2.61 -15.72 19.71
C VAL A 44 -1.11 -15.57 19.97
N VAL A 45 -0.76 -14.67 20.89
CA VAL A 45 0.64 -14.38 21.23
C VAL A 45 0.90 -14.65 22.72
N ARG A 46 2.14 -14.99 23.05
CA ARG A 46 2.60 -15.10 24.44
C ARG A 46 3.03 -13.72 24.95
N ALA A 47 2.46 -13.29 26.07
CA ALA A 47 2.76 -12.02 26.72
C ALA A 47 3.21 -12.24 28.17
N ARG A 48 4.13 -11.42 28.66
CA ARG A 48 4.50 -11.41 30.09
C ARG A 48 3.54 -10.53 30.86
N ALA A 49 3.39 -10.76 32.17
CA ALA A 49 2.56 -9.92 33.04
C ALA A 49 2.87 -8.42 32.92
N LEU A 50 4.15 -8.07 32.84
CA LEU A 50 4.62 -6.68 32.68
C LEU A 50 4.32 -6.03 31.31
N ASP A 51 4.00 -6.83 30.29
CA ASP A 51 3.62 -6.32 28.97
C ASP A 51 2.09 -6.10 28.88
N LEU A 52 1.33 -6.43 29.93
CA LEU A 52 -0.13 -6.29 30.00
C LEU A 52 -0.52 -5.17 30.98
N ALA A 53 -1.38 -4.27 30.52
CA ALA A 53 -1.96 -3.20 31.32
C ALA A 53 -3.50 -3.32 31.37
N SER A 54 -4.13 -2.66 32.34
CA SER A 54 -5.60 -2.61 32.37
C SER A 54 -6.10 -1.88 31.13
N LEU A 55 -7.20 -2.35 30.53
CA LEU A 55 -7.82 -1.62 29.42
C LEU A 55 -8.25 -0.21 29.85
N GLU A 56 -8.57 -0.02 31.13
CA GLU A 56 -8.95 1.28 31.68
C GLU A 56 -7.80 2.29 31.72
N SER A 57 -6.55 1.84 31.78
CA SER A 57 -5.40 2.76 31.72
C SER A 57 -5.17 3.35 30.33
N VAL A 58 -5.87 2.86 29.32
CA VAL A 58 -5.81 3.34 27.93
C VAL A 58 -7.18 3.87 27.50
N ARG A 59 -7.89 4.55 28.41
CA ARG A 59 -9.05 5.35 28.03
C ARG A 59 -8.58 6.68 27.45
N PRO A 60 -8.90 7.00 26.19
CA PRO A 60 -8.61 8.32 25.65
C PRO A 60 -9.38 9.37 26.45
N SER A 61 -8.74 10.49 26.77
CA SER A 61 -9.40 11.61 27.45
C SER A 61 -10.44 12.26 26.53
N VAL A 62 -11.43 12.96 27.11
CA VAL A 62 -12.41 13.73 26.33
C VAL A 62 -11.71 14.72 25.41
N GLU A 63 -10.66 15.39 25.89
CA GLU A 63 -9.84 16.30 25.10
C GLU A 63 -9.15 15.60 23.92
N GLN A 64 -8.58 14.40 24.13
CA GLN A 64 -7.98 13.61 23.04
C GLN A 64 -9.01 13.18 22.00
N ILE A 65 -10.21 12.79 22.43
CA ILE A 65 -11.31 12.43 21.52
C ILE A 65 -11.72 13.66 20.71
N LEU A 66 -11.92 14.80 21.36
CA LEU A 66 -12.31 16.05 20.72
C LEU A 66 -11.25 16.53 19.72
N HIS A 67 -9.98 16.53 20.12
CA HIS A 67 -8.86 16.92 19.27
C HIS A 67 -8.75 16.00 18.04
N THR A 68 -8.81 14.68 18.25
CA THR A 68 -8.74 13.71 17.14
C THR A 68 -9.93 13.86 16.20
N THR A 69 -11.14 14.06 16.74
CA THR A 69 -12.36 14.26 15.95
C THR A 69 -12.32 15.57 15.17
N ALA A 70 -11.85 16.65 15.78
CA ALA A 70 -11.69 17.95 15.13
C ALA A 70 -10.66 17.86 13.99
N ALA A 71 -9.50 17.24 14.24
CA ALA A 71 -8.48 17.01 13.21
C ALA A 71 -9.03 16.15 12.05
N ALA A 72 -9.74 15.06 12.35
CA ALA A 72 -10.38 14.22 11.34
C ALA A 72 -11.41 14.99 10.50
N LYS A 73 -12.26 15.81 11.15
CA LYS A 73 -13.23 16.67 10.44
C LYS A 73 -12.57 17.74 9.57
N LEU A 74 -11.45 18.30 10.01
CA LEU A 74 -10.68 19.24 9.21
C LEU A 74 -10.07 18.55 8.00
N LEU A 75 -9.51 17.35 8.16
CA LEU A 75 -9.00 16.55 7.05
C LEU A 75 -10.11 16.24 6.03
N ASP A 76 -11.26 15.77 6.51
CA ASP A 76 -12.44 15.48 5.69
C ASP A 76 -12.94 16.72 4.93
N ALA A 77 -13.07 17.86 5.62
CA ALA A 77 -13.48 19.12 4.99
C ALA A 77 -12.46 19.68 3.98
N LEU A 78 -11.17 19.42 4.19
CA LEU A 78 -10.11 19.79 3.23
C LEU A 78 -10.16 18.90 1.99
N GLU A 79 -10.50 17.62 2.12
CA GLU A 79 -10.60 16.68 0.98
C GLU A 79 -11.67 17.10 -0.03
N ASP A 80 -12.81 17.64 0.41
CA ASP A 80 -13.93 17.95 -0.48
C ASP A 80 -13.72 19.18 -1.38
N ASN A 81 -12.95 20.18 -0.94
CA ASN A 81 -12.79 21.45 -1.65
C ASN A 81 -11.35 21.83 -2.02
N LEU A 82 -10.34 21.11 -1.52
CA LEU A 82 -8.93 21.45 -1.72
C LEU A 82 -8.18 20.31 -2.42
N LEU A 83 -7.36 20.68 -3.40
CA LEU A 83 -6.40 19.77 -4.03
C LEU A 83 -5.21 19.59 -3.08
N LEU A 84 -5.04 18.39 -2.53
CA LEU A 84 -4.01 18.08 -1.54
C LEU A 84 -2.65 17.80 -2.18
N ALA A 85 -2.63 17.20 -3.37
CA ALA A 85 -1.42 16.82 -4.09
C ALA A 85 -0.53 18.02 -4.44
N PRO A 86 -1.04 19.16 -4.97
CA PRO A 86 -0.26 20.38 -5.14
C PRO A 86 0.44 20.87 -3.87
N ILE A 87 -0.22 20.76 -2.72
CA ILE A 87 0.28 21.30 -1.44
C ILE A 87 1.41 20.43 -0.88
N GLN A 88 1.33 19.11 -1.08
CA GLN A 88 2.33 18.16 -0.59
C GLN A 88 3.42 17.80 -1.60
N SER A 89 3.25 18.15 -2.88
CA SER A 89 4.28 17.94 -3.89
C SER A 89 5.33 19.05 -3.83
N SER A 90 6.57 18.75 -4.21
CA SER A 90 7.61 19.78 -4.34
C SER A 90 7.48 20.62 -5.62
N VAL A 91 6.42 20.40 -6.40
CA VAL A 91 6.17 21.07 -7.68
C VAL A 91 5.19 22.20 -7.49
N VAL A 92 5.45 23.35 -8.11
CA VAL A 92 4.45 24.41 -8.28
C VAL A 92 3.66 24.08 -9.56
N PRO A 93 2.42 23.57 -9.47
CA PRO A 93 1.68 23.16 -10.65
C PRO A 93 1.23 24.36 -11.48
N LEU A 94 1.24 24.18 -12.80
CA LEU A 94 0.73 25.19 -13.72
C LEU A 94 -0.82 25.22 -13.70
N PRO A 95 -1.46 26.34 -14.06
CA PRO A 95 -2.93 26.46 -14.02
C PRO A 95 -3.67 25.38 -14.82
N HIS A 96 -3.15 24.97 -15.98
CA HIS A 96 -3.75 23.91 -16.80
C HIS A 96 -3.64 22.53 -16.11
N GLN A 97 -2.56 22.26 -15.39
CA GLN A 97 -2.35 21.02 -14.64
C GLN A 97 -3.32 20.90 -13.47
N LEU A 98 -3.61 22.03 -12.79
CA LEU A 98 -4.63 22.09 -11.76
C LEU A 98 -6.04 21.84 -12.32
N TYR A 99 -6.33 22.37 -13.51
CA TYR A 99 -7.59 22.08 -14.21
C TYR A 99 -7.71 20.60 -14.57
N ALA A 100 -6.66 20.01 -15.14
CA ALA A 100 -6.61 18.58 -15.46
C ALA A 100 -6.80 17.71 -14.21
N LEU A 101 -6.16 18.07 -13.09
CA LEU A 101 -6.31 17.40 -11.80
C LEU A 101 -7.74 17.48 -11.28
N ASN A 102 -8.33 18.68 -11.19
CA ASN A 102 -9.71 18.88 -10.75
C ASN A 102 -10.69 18.06 -11.59
N ARG A 103 -10.50 18.07 -12.91
CA ARG A 103 -11.33 17.28 -13.83
C ARG A 103 -11.16 15.78 -13.54
N ALA A 104 -9.93 15.31 -13.36
CA ALA A 104 -9.65 13.91 -13.08
C ALA A 104 -10.35 13.41 -11.80
N ILE A 105 -10.33 14.19 -10.73
CA ILE A 105 -10.91 13.77 -9.43
C ILE A 105 -12.43 13.95 -9.32
N SER A 106 -13.04 14.82 -10.13
CA SER A 106 -14.48 15.12 -10.11
C SER A 106 -15.39 13.92 -10.44
N ARG A 107 -14.81 12.80 -10.91
CA ARG A 107 -15.55 11.59 -11.28
C ARG A 107 -15.12 10.40 -10.42
N ASP A 108 -16.06 9.51 -10.14
CA ASP A 108 -15.78 8.25 -9.42
C ASP A 108 -14.88 7.31 -10.22
N ARG A 109 -15.06 7.26 -11.55
CA ARG A 109 -14.23 6.46 -12.45
C ARG A 109 -13.36 7.35 -13.32
N ILE A 110 -12.05 7.18 -13.16
CA ILE A 110 -11.04 8.04 -13.76
C ILE A 110 -10.48 7.35 -15.01
N ARG A 111 -10.90 7.80 -16.19
CA ARG A 111 -10.37 7.39 -17.48
C ARG A 111 -10.12 8.64 -18.31
N TYR A 112 -8.88 9.10 -18.33
CA TYR A 112 -8.48 10.35 -18.96
C TYR A 112 -7.32 10.11 -19.93
N LEU A 113 -7.32 10.90 -21.00
CA LEU A 113 -6.22 11.01 -21.95
C LEU A 113 -5.66 12.42 -21.83
N LEU A 114 -4.39 12.52 -21.41
CA LEU A 114 -3.65 13.79 -21.37
C LEU A 114 -3.01 14.03 -22.73
N ALA A 115 -3.53 15.00 -23.50
CA ALA A 115 -3.22 15.20 -24.91
C ALA A 115 -2.63 16.59 -25.25
N ASP A 116 -2.20 17.34 -24.25
CA ASP A 116 -1.47 18.61 -24.39
C ASP A 116 -0.15 18.45 -25.16
N GLU A 117 0.52 19.56 -25.46
CA GLU A 117 1.80 19.57 -26.17
C GLU A 117 2.93 18.82 -25.44
N VAL A 118 3.93 18.40 -26.21
CA VAL A 118 5.14 17.74 -25.70
C VAL A 118 5.89 18.72 -24.80
N GLY A 119 6.28 18.28 -23.61
CA GLY A 119 7.05 19.10 -22.66
C GLY A 119 6.21 19.88 -21.65
N LEU A 120 4.86 19.87 -21.73
CA LEU A 120 3.99 20.53 -20.74
C LEU A 120 3.86 19.79 -19.40
N GLY A 121 4.63 18.73 -19.19
CA GLY A 121 4.68 18.04 -17.89
C GLY A 121 3.56 17.02 -17.66
N LYS A 122 3.18 16.25 -18.69
CA LYS A 122 2.18 15.15 -18.57
C LYS A 122 2.50 14.17 -17.46
N THR A 123 3.78 13.87 -17.26
CA THR A 123 4.23 12.99 -16.18
C THR A 123 3.94 13.60 -14.81
N ILE A 124 4.13 14.92 -14.67
CA ILE A 124 3.79 15.68 -13.46
C ILE A 124 2.28 15.71 -13.25
N GLU A 125 1.48 15.94 -14.30
CA GLU A 125 0.01 15.87 -14.22
C GLU A 125 -0.48 14.49 -13.77
N ALA A 126 0.07 13.43 -14.36
CA ALA A 126 -0.24 12.07 -13.95
C ALA A 126 0.17 11.80 -12.49
N GLY A 127 1.33 12.31 -12.07
CA GLY A 127 1.80 12.23 -10.68
C GLY A 127 0.91 12.98 -9.70
N LEU A 128 0.42 14.16 -10.07
CA LEU A 128 -0.54 14.94 -9.30
C LEU A 128 -1.86 14.17 -9.12
N VAL A 129 -2.41 13.60 -10.20
CA VAL A 129 -3.63 12.78 -10.14
C VAL A 129 -3.42 11.55 -9.26
N LEU A 130 -2.32 10.83 -9.47
CA LEU A 130 -1.97 9.66 -8.68
C LEU A 130 -1.85 9.99 -7.20
N ARG A 131 -1.12 11.05 -6.86
CA ARG A 131 -0.88 11.45 -5.48
C ARG A 131 -2.18 11.87 -4.80
N GLU A 132 -3.02 12.63 -5.50
CA GLU A 132 -4.32 13.07 -5.00
C GLU A 132 -5.22 11.86 -4.67
N LEU A 133 -5.27 10.88 -5.56
CA LEU A 133 -6.06 9.67 -5.33
C LEU A 133 -5.54 8.83 -4.18
N LYS A 134 -4.22 8.79 -3.97
CA LYS A 134 -3.61 8.08 -2.86
C LYS A 134 -3.88 8.80 -1.53
N LEU A 135 -3.81 10.12 -1.51
CA LEU A 135 -4.14 10.94 -0.32
C LEU A 135 -5.60 10.78 0.09
N ARG A 136 -6.52 10.70 -0.87
CA ARG A 136 -7.95 10.41 -0.65
C ARG A 136 -8.25 8.94 -0.35
N GLY A 137 -7.24 8.07 -0.23
CA GLY A 137 -7.40 6.64 0.01
C GLY A 137 -8.10 5.85 -1.10
N ARG A 138 -8.29 6.44 -2.30
CA ARG A 138 -9.03 5.82 -3.43
C ARG A 138 -8.20 4.81 -4.20
N VAL A 139 -6.87 4.92 -4.15
CA VAL A 139 -5.94 3.99 -4.80
C VAL A 139 -4.87 3.53 -3.83
N LYS A 140 -4.64 2.22 -3.81
CA LYS A 140 -3.51 1.59 -3.12
C LYS A 140 -2.51 1.01 -4.12
N ARG A 141 -3.02 0.28 -5.13
CA ARG A 141 -2.19 -0.37 -6.14
C ARG A 141 -2.13 0.43 -7.43
N ILE A 142 -0.92 0.68 -7.91
CA ILE A 142 -0.64 1.51 -9.08
C ILE A 142 0.35 0.78 -9.99
N LEU A 143 -0.02 0.67 -11.27
CA LEU A 143 0.85 0.16 -12.33
C LEU A 143 1.12 1.28 -13.34
N VAL A 144 2.39 1.60 -13.54
CA VAL A 144 2.85 2.50 -14.60
C VAL A 144 3.43 1.66 -15.73
N VAL A 145 2.91 1.83 -16.94
CA VAL A 145 3.44 1.20 -18.16
C VAL A 145 4.02 2.30 -19.03
N ALA A 146 5.34 2.28 -19.23
CA ALA A 146 6.04 3.31 -20.00
C ALA A 146 6.94 2.69 -21.08
N PRO A 147 7.31 3.41 -22.15
CA PRO A 147 8.37 2.98 -23.04
C PRO A 147 9.67 2.71 -22.27
N LYS A 148 10.46 1.71 -22.66
CA LYS A 148 11.66 1.26 -21.92
C LYS A 148 12.64 2.40 -21.60
N GLY A 149 12.82 3.34 -22.52
CA GLY A 149 13.68 4.52 -22.31
C GLY A 149 13.16 5.54 -21.28
N LEU A 150 11.85 5.56 -21.01
CA LEU A 150 11.21 6.53 -20.12
C LEU A 150 10.95 5.99 -18.71
N VAL A 151 11.09 4.68 -18.48
CA VAL A 151 10.85 4.04 -17.17
C VAL A 151 11.65 4.72 -16.06
N ARG A 152 12.96 4.91 -16.27
CA ARG A 152 13.84 5.52 -15.25
C ARG A 152 13.49 6.98 -14.98
N GLN A 153 13.10 7.72 -16.02
CA GLN A 153 12.66 9.10 -15.88
C GLN A 153 11.39 9.17 -15.04
N TRP A 154 10.40 8.31 -15.32
CA TRP A 154 9.19 8.21 -14.51
C TRP A 154 9.50 7.91 -13.04
N GLN A 155 10.36 6.93 -12.76
CA GLN A 155 10.76 6.63 -11.36
C GLN A 155 11.41 7.83 -10.68
N ALA A 156 12.31 8.53 -11.38
CA ALA A 156 13.00 9.69 -10.83
C ALA A 156 12.02 10.84 -10.55
N GLU A 157 11.14 11.17 -11.48
CA GLU A 157 10.14 12.23 -11.31
C GLU A 157 9.15 11.90 -10.18
N MET A 158 8.63 10.66 -10.15
CA MET A 158 7.72 10.21 -9.08
C MET A 158 8.36 10.29 -7.70
N ARG A 159 9.62 9.88 -7.59
CA ARG A 159 10.37 9.92 -6.33
C ARG A 159 10.69 11.35 -5.91
N LEU A 160 11.17 12.18 -6.83
CA LEU A 160 11.63 13.55 -6.55
C LEU A 160 10.48 14.49 -6.21
N HIS A 161 9.38 14.39 -6.96
CA HIS A 161 8.28 15.36 -6.89
C HIS A 161 7.15 14.95 -5.96
N PHE A 162 6.91 13.64 -5.81
CA PHE A 162 5.77 13.11 -5.09
C PHE A 162 6.17 12.16 -3.94
N GLY A 163 7.47 11.86 -3.79
CA GLY A 163 7.94 10.91 -2.78
C GLY A 163 7.50 9.47 -3.04
N GLU A 164 7.10 9.14 -4.27
CA GLU A 164 6.53 7.85 -4.63
C GLU A 164 7.61 6.89 -5.15
N ALA A 165 7.78 5.75 -4.49
CA ALA A 165 8.83 4.77 -4.79
C ALA A 165 8.27 3.61 -5.64
N PHE A 166 8.38 3.75 -6.96
CA PHE A 166 7.97 2.71 -7.91
C PHE A 166 9.02 1.61 -8.06
N GLN A 167 8.60 0.35 -7.90
CA GLN A 167 9.46 -0.81 -8.14
C GLN A 167 9.44 -1.19 -9.62
N PHE A 168 10.62 -1.22 -10.23
CA PHE A 168 10.76 -1.67 -11.61
C PHE A 168 10.71 -3.19 -11.67
N ILE A 169 9.78 -3.72 -12.48
CA ILE A 169 9.66 -5.16 -12.73
C ILE A 169 9.83 -5.40 -14.23
N GLU A 170 10.86 -6.17 -14.60
CA GLU A 170 11.03 -6.68 -15.96
C GLU A 170 10.60 -8.16 -16.01
N PRO A 171 9.59 -8.54 -16.80
CA PRO A 171 9.13 -9.92 -16.79
C PRO A 171 10.08 -10.91 -17.47
N SER A 172 11.13 -10.44 -18.13
CA SER A 172 12.26 -11.31 -18.52
C SER A 172 12.96 -11.91 -17.31
N GLU A 173 12.99 -11.20 -16.18
CA GLU A 173 13.55 -11.67 -14.90
C GLU A 173 12.56 -12.57 -14.14
N LEU A 174 11.28 -12.56 -14.52
CA LEU A 174 10.17 -13.33 -13.93
C LEU A 174 10.44 -14.84 -13.93
N ALA A 175 10.94 -15.37 -15.06
CA ALA A 175 11.18 -16.80 -15.23
C ALA A 175 12.31 -17.31 -14.31
N ALA A 176 13.38 -16.54 -14.19
CA ALA A 176 14.50 -16.86 -13.32
C ALA A 176 14.12 -16.73 -11.83
N PHE A 177 13.34 -15.71 -11.47
CA PHE A 177 12.93 -15.46 -10.09
C PHE A 177 11.93 -16.51 -9.59
N ARG A 178 11.02 -16.98 -10.46
CA ARG A 178 10.09 -18.09 -10.17
C ARG A 178 10.84 -19.39 -9.89
N GLN A 179 11.82 -19.75 -10.73
CA GLN A 179 12.58 -20.99 -10.59
C GLN A 179 13.41 -21.05 -9.29
N TRP A 180 13.87 -19.91 -8.78
CA TRP A 180 14.59 -19.82 -7.50
C TRP A 180 13.66 -19.93 -6.28
N ARG A 181 12.44 -19.37 -6.36
CA ARG A 181 11.46 -19.41 -5.26
C ARG A 181 10.60 -20.67 -5.20
N SER A 182 10.45 -21.40 -6.31
CA SER A 182 9.66 -22.64 -6.38
C SER A 182 10.28 -23.84 -5.62
N GLY A 183 11.40 -23.66 -4.91
CA GLY A 183 12.03 -24.68 -4.06
C GLY A 183 11.44 -24.81 -2.65
N GLY A 184 10.47 -23.97 -2.26
CA GLY A 184 9.78 -24.04 -0.97
C GLY A 184 8.28 -23.85 -1.16
N ALA A 185 7.49 -24.79 -0.65
CA ALA A 185 6.04 -24.88 -0.85
C ALA A 185 5.28 -23.58 -0.51
N GLY A 186 4.34 -23.20 -1.39
CA GLY A 186 3.25 -22.27 -1.07
C GLY A 186 2.99 -21.24 -2.16
N GLU A 187 1.92 -21.46 -2.92
CA GLU A 187 1.20 -20.54 -3.83
C GLU A 187 2.02 -19.77 -4.88
N GLU A 188 1.57 -19.82 -6.14
CA GLU A 188 2.09 -18.98 -7.22
C GLU A 188 1.80 -17.49 -6.90
N GLU A 189 2.63 -16.87 -6.06
CA GLU A 189 2.50 -15.45 -5.75
C GLU A 189 2.78 -14.65 -7.01
N ASN A 190 1.70 -14.12 -7.59
CA ASN A 190 1.75 -13.22 -8.72
C ASN A 190 2.65 -12.01 -8.38
N LEU A 191 3.78 -11.88 -9.08
CA LEU A 191 4.79 -10.83 -8.89
C LEU A 191 4.22 -9.40 -8.97
N TRP A 192 3.15 -9.20 -9.73
CA TRP A 192 2.42 -7.92 -9.80
C TRP A 192 1.75 -7.54 -8.48
N ARG A 193 1.59 -8.50 -7.56
CA ARG A 193 1.02 -8.31 -6.22
C ARG A 193 2.09 -8.17 -5.13
N MET A 194 3.37 -8.39 -5.42
CA MET A 194 4.44 -8.23 -4.43
C MET A 194 4.60 -6.78 -3.95
N HIS A 195 4.26 -5.82 -4.80
CA HIS A 195 4.38 -4.40 -4.51
C HIS A 195 3.11 -3.67 -4.89
N ASP A 196 2.72 -2.70 -4.05
CA ASP A 196 1.59 -1.84 -4.35
C ASP A 196 1.90 -0.85 -5.51
N GLN A 197 3.16 -0.51 -5.74
CA GLN A 197 3.56 0.47 -6.77
C GLN A 197 4.60 -0.13 -7.71
N VAL A 198 4.18 -0.45 -8.93
CA VAL A 198 5.00 -1.13 -9.94
C VAL A 198 5.11 -0.29 -11.19
N ILE A 199 6.29 -0.25 -11.78
CA ILE A 199 6.53 0.29 -13.11
C ILE A 199 7.16 -0.76 -14.01
N CYS A 200 6.70 -0.87 -15.25
CA CYS A 200 7.25 -1.81 -16.23
C CYS A 200 7.31 -1.17 -17.62
N SER A 201 8.10 -1.78 -18.51
CA SER A 201 8.16 -1.32 -19.90
C SER A 201 6.93 -1.78 -20.68
N LEU A 202 6.59 -1.12 -21.79
CA LEU A 202 5.51 -1.56 -22.66
C LEU A 202 5.73 -2.99 -23.19
N ASP A 203 6.97 -3.33 -23.52
CA ASP A 203 7.38 -4.67 -23.96
C ASP A 203 7.13 -5.73 -22.87
N SER A 204 7.09 -5.31 -21.60
CA SER A 204 6.76 -6.17 -20.48
C SER A 204 5.32 -6.64 -20.50
N VAL A 205 4.40 -5.87 -21.07
CA VAL A 205 2.94 -6.14 -21.03
C VAL A 205 2.42 -6.64 -22.38
N LYS A 206 3.18 -6.48 -23.46
CA LYS A 206 2.75 -6.93 -24.78
C LYS A 206 2.78 -8.47 -24.86
N PRO A 207 1.68 -9.13 -25.27
CA PRO A 207 1.68 -10.56 -25.51
C PRO A 207 2.62 -10.90 -26.68
N ILE A 208 3.31 -12.03 -26.57
CA ILE A 208 4.17 -12.52 -27.64
C ILE A 208 3.29 -13.18 -28.70
N GLU A 209 3.30 -12.62 -29.90
CA GLU A 209 2.55 -13.15 -31.05
C GLU A 209 3.29 -14.26 -31.78
N SER A 210 4.63 -14.21 -31.82
CA SER A 210 5.44 -15.28 -32.39
C SER A 210 6.84 -15.33 -31.77
N ARG A 211 7.37 -16.55 -31.60
CA ARG A 211 8.75 -16.80 -31.20
C ARG A 211 9.27 -18.00 -31.98
N ARG A 212 10.43 -17.84 -32.61
CA ARG A 212 11.02 -18.87 -33.48
C ARG A 212 11.28 -20.14 -32.66
N GLY A 213 10.66 -21.26 -33.06
CA GLY A 213 10.78 -22.56 -32.39
C GLY A 213 9.75 -22.82 -31.28
N TRP A 214 8.73 -21.98 -31.11
CA TRP A 214 7.66 -22.19 -30.12
C TRP A 214 6.35 -22.62 -30.79
N SER A 215 5.63 -23.55 -30.17
CA SER A 215 4.27 -23.92 -30.58
C SER A 215 3.25 -22.87 -30.14
N LEU A 216 2.05 -22.88 -30.76
CA LEU A 216 0.95 -21.99 -30.40
C LEU A 216 0.49 -22.20 -28.95
N GLU A 217 0.54 -23.45 -28.48
CA GLU A 217 0.22 -23.82 -27.10
C GLU A 217 1.26 -23.25 -26.12
N GLN A 218 2.55 -23.38 -26.43
CA GLN A 218 3.63 -22.79 -25.62
C GLN A 218 3.54 -21.27 -25.54
N LEU A 219 3.17 -20.60 -26.64
CA LEU A 219 2.93 -19.15 -26.66
C LEU A 219 1.75 -18.75 -25.76
N ASN A 220 0.64 -19.48 -25.84
CA ASN A 220 -0.55 -19.20 -25.03
C ASN A 220 -0.31 -19.45 -23.53
N THR A 221 0.39 -20.54 -23.19
CA THR A 221 0.79 -20.83 -21.81
C THR A 221 1.71 -19.74 -21.28
N TYR A 222 2.73 -19.35 -22.04
CA TYR A 222 3.64 -18.26 -21.66
C TYR A 222 2.94 -16.92 -21.48
N ASN A 223 2.01 -16.56 -22.37
CA ASN A 223 1.25 -15.32 -22.24
C ASN A 223 0.31 -15.34 -21.02
N ARG A 224 -0.31 -16.48 -20.70
CA ARG A 224 -1.21 -16.64 -19.55
C ARG A 224 -0.45 -16.56 -18.22
N GLU A 225 0.62 -17.34 -18.10
CA GLU A 225 1.46 -17.40 -16.90
C GLU A 225 2.07 -16.05 -16.51
N ARG A 226 2.16 -15.09 -17.43
CA ARG A 226 2.75 -13.77 -17.16
C ARG A 226 1.81 -12.82 -16.42
N PHE A 227 0.49 -13.05 -16.50
CA PHE A 227 -0.54 -12.16 -15.96
C PHE A 227 -1.38 -12.78 -14.85
N GLU A 228 -1.51 -14.11 -14.82
CA GLU A 228 -2.07 -14.87 -13.68
C GLU A 228 -1.07 -14.92 -12.51
#